data_AF-A0A744WGV3-F1
#
_entry.id   AF-A0A744WGV3-F1
#
_cell.length_a   1.000
_cell.length_b   1.000
_cell.length_c   1.000
_cell.angle_alpha   90.00
_cell.angle_beta   90.00
_cell.angle_gamma   90.00
#
_symmetry.space_group_name_H-M   'P 1'
#
loop_
_entity.id
_entity.type
_entity.pdbx_description
1 polymer ?
#
loop_
_entity_poly.entity_id
_entity_poly.type
_entity_poly.pdbx_seq_one_letter_code
_entity_poly.pdbx_strand_id
1 'polypeptide(L)'
;LASGDPLFYGIGTRLVAHFGIEQVRIIPGISAVQYLCAQAGIDMNDMWLTSSHGRCVSFEQLANHRKVAMVTDARCGPREIARELVARGKGHRLMVIGENLAMENERIHWLPVSAVNADYEMNAV
;
A
#
# COMPACT_ATOMS: atom_id res chain seq x y z
N LEU A 1 -12.01 -6.80 14.82
CA LEU A 1 -11.69 -5.43 14.38
C LEU A 1 -10.70 -5.52 13.22
N ALA A 2 -10.86 -4.71 12.18
CA ALA A 2 -9.93 -4.63 11.05
C ALA A 2 -9.04 -3.38 11.21
N SER A 3 -7.79 -3.43 10.75
CA SER A 3 -6.95 -2.24 10.63
C SER A 3 -7.36 -1.44 9.38
N GLY A 4 -7.56 -0.13 9.55
CA GLY A 4 -7.95 0.77 8.46
C GLY A 4 -9.36 0.53 7.93
N ASP A 5 -9.54 0.62 6.60
CA ASP A 5 -10.83 0.39 5.96
C ASP A 5 -11.09 -1.12 5.72
N PRO A 6 -12.22 -1.68 6.18
CA PRO A 6 -12.49 -3.11 6.03
C PRO A 6 -12.60 -3.62 4.59
N LEU A 7 -12.92 -2.76 3.62
CA LEU A 7 -13.11 -3.12 2.21
C LEU A 7 -11.89 -2.77 1.34
N PHE A 8 -10.96 -1.97 1.85
CA PHE A 8 -9.69 -1.68 1.18
C PHE A 8 -8.62 -2.74 1.52
N TYR A 9 -8.59 -3.82 0.73
CA TYR A 9 -7.71 -4.98 0.96
C TYR A 9 -7.82 -5.61 2.36
N GLY A 10 -8.90 -5.30 3.07
CA GLY A 10 -9.19 -5.80 4.40
C GLY A 10 -10.03 -7.09 4.41
N ILE A 11 -10.40 -7.51 5.61
CA ILE A 11 -11.16 -8.74 5.86
C ILE A 11 -12.63 -8.63 5.42
N GLY A 12 -13.16 -7.42 5.23
CA GLY A 12 -14.57 -7.16 4.94
C GLY A 12 -15.06 -7.87 3.69
N THR A 13 -14.25 -7.92 2.62
CA THR A 13 -14.59 -8.67 1.40
C THR A 13 -14.84 -10.15 1.68
N ARG A 14 -14.02 -10.78 2.54
CA ARG A 14 -14.19 -12.20 2.91
C ARG A 14 -15.44 -12.41 3.76
N LEU A 15 -15.71 -11.50 4.70
CA LEU A 15 -16.89 -11.58 5.57
C LEU A 15 -18.18 -11.43 4.76
N VAL A 16 -18.24 -10.45 3.86
CA VAL A 16 -19.39 -10.25 2.96
C VAL A 16 -19.59 -11.46 2.05
N ALA A 17 -18.52 -12.02 1.49
CA ALA A 17 -18.62 -13.21 0.63
C ALA A 17 -19.11 -14.46 1.39
N HIS A 18 -18.78 -14.59 2.68
CA HIS A 18 -19.14 -15.76 3.49
C HIS A 18 -20.53 -15.68 4.11
N PHE A 19 -20.90 -14.51 4.66
CA PHE A 19 -22.16 -14.32 5.40
C PHE A 19 -23.26 -13.60 4.61
N GLY A 20 -22.90 -12.90 3.52
CA GLY A 20 -23.79 -12.03 2.76
C GLY A 20 -23.89 -10.62 3.36
N ILE A 21 -24.08 -9.60 2.52
CA ILE A 21 -24.13 -8.19 2.96
C ILE A 21 -25.30 -7.91 3.92
N GLU A 22 -26.41 -8.63 3.77
CA GLU A 22 -27.59 -8.51 4.66
C GLU A 22 -27.30 -8.89 6.11
N GLN A 23 -26.26 -9.71 6.35
CA GLN A 23 -25.85 -10.14 7.69
C GLN A 23 -24.57 -9.43 8.18
N VAL A 24 -23.99 -8.54 7.37
CA VAL A 24 -22.72 -7.87 7.66
C VAL A 24 -22.89 -6.37 7.52
N ARG A 25 -22.81 -5.66 8.64
CA ARG A 25 -22.69 -4.20 8.62
C ARG A 25 -21.22 -3.80 8.49
N ILE A 26 -20.87 -3.17 7.37
CA ILE A 26 -19.55 -2.54 7.19
C ILE A 26 -19.60 -1.12 7.74
N ILE A 27 -18.66 -0.81 8.64
CA ILE A 27 -18.40 0.56 9.11
C ILE A 27 -17.08 0.99 8.47
N PRO A 28 -17.06 2.05 7.64
CA PRO A 28 -15.85 2.47 6.96
C PRO A 28 -14.80 2.99 7.93
N GLY A 29 -13.54 2.85 7.55
CA GLY A 29 -12.38 3.37 8.29
C GLY A 29 -11.47 4.19 7.37
N ILE A 30 -10.42 4.79 7.94
CA ILE A 30 -9.38 5.44 7.14
C ILE A 30 -8.33 4.38 6.80
N SER A 31 -8.14 4.06 5.52
CA SER A 31 -7.07 3.15 5.10
C SER A 31 -5.69 3.78 5.29
N ALA A 32 -4.66 2.94 5.45
CA ALA A 32 -3.26 3.37 5.51
C ALA A 32 -2.84 4.19 4.27
N VAL A 33 -3.35 3.83 3.07
CA VAL A 33 -3.08 4.58 1.84
C VAL A 33 -3.71 5.96 1.87
N GLN A 34 -4.98 6.07 2.29
CA GLN A 34 -5.64 7.38 2.44
C GLN A 34 -4.89 8.26 3.44
N TYR A 35 -4.50 7.69 4.57
CA TYR A 35 -3.73 8.38 5.60
C TYR A 35 -2.38 8.88 5.06
N LEU A 36 -1.60 7.99 4.43
CA LEU A 36 -0.29 8.34 3.87
C LEU A 36 -0.41 9.41 2.78
N CYS A 37 -1.39 9.28 1.88
CA CYS A 37 -1.65 10.28 0.85
C CYS A 37 -1.95 11.66 1.44
N ALA A 38 -2.77 11.72 2.50
CA ALA A 38 -3.09 12.96 3.19
C ALA A 38 -1.84 13.59 3.85
N GLN A 39 -1.00 12.78 4.52
CA GLN A 39 0.25 13.27 5.12
C GLN A 39 1.28 13.72 4.07
N ALA A 40 1.31 13.03 2.92
CA ALA A 40 2.23 13.29 1.83
C ALA A 40 1.77 14.41 0.88
N GLY A 41 0.55 14.93 1.04
CA GLY A 41 -0.03 15.89 0.09
C GLY A 41 -0.23 15.31 -1.32
N ILE A 42 -0.40 13.99 -1.42
CA ILE A 42 -0.61 13.27 -2.68
C ILE A 42 -2.11 13.05 -2.86
N ASP A 43 -2.66 13.51 -3.98
CA ASP A 43 -4.05 13.21 -4.31
C ASP A 43 -4.21 11.73 -4.69
N MET A 44 -5.42 11.17 -4.52
CA MET A 44 -5.68 9.77 -4.87
C MET A 44 -6.25 9.58 -6.30
N ASN A 45 -6.48 10.66 -7.06
CA ASN A 45 -7.09 10.54 -8.40
C ASN A 45 -6.15 9.81 -9.36
N ASP A 46 -6.68 8.93 -10.21
CA ASP A 46 -5.90 8.10 -11.15
C ASP A 46 -4.81 7.22 -10.49
N MET A 47 -4.90 7.00 -9.18
CA MET A 47 -4.00 6.11 -8.45
C MET A 47 -4.42 4.66 -8.67
N TRP A 48 -3.49 3.84 -9.17
CA TRP A 48 -3.72 2.40 -9.18
C TRP A 48 -3.53 1.85 -7.78
N LEU A 49 -4.61 1.33 -7.20
CA LEU A 49 -4.58 0.73 -5.88
C LEU A 49 -4.32 -0.77 -6.02
N THR A 50 -3.36 -1.29 -5.25
CA THR A 50 -2.97 -2.71 -5.27
C THR A 50 -2.49 -3.19 -3.90
N SER A 51 -2.17 -4.48 -3.77
CA SER A 51 -1.68 -5.08 -2.53
C SER A 51 -0.92 -6.38 -2.81
N SER A 52 0.14 -6.67 -2.04
CA SER A 52 0.80 -7.99 -2.09
C SER A 52 0.13 -9.04 -1.21
N HIS A 53 -0.73 -8.64 -0.26
CA HIS A 53 -1.47 -9.58 0.59
C HIS A 53 -2.30 -10.55 -0.25
N GLY A 54 -1.93 -11.83 -0.20
CA GLY A 54 -2.66 -12.93 -0.85
C GLY A 54 -2.69 -12.87 -2.38
N ARG A 55 -1.84 -12.05 -3.02
CA ARG A 55 -1.80 -11.90 -4.49
C ARG A 55 -0.37 -11.86 -5.02
N CYS A 56 -0.18 -12.38 -6.24
CA CYS A 56 1.06 -12.17 -6.98
C CYS A 56 1.14 -10.71 -7.43
N VAL A 57 2.24 -10.04 -7.09
CA VAL A 57 2.48 -8.65 -7.47
C VAL A 57 2.89 -8.60 -8.93
N SER A 58 2.17 -7.82 -9.75
CA SER A 58 2.59 -7.55 -11.12
C SER A 58 3.51 -6.32 -11.16
N PHE A 59 4.82 -6.56 -11.13
CA PHE A 59 5.82 -5.50 -11.22
C PHE A 59 5.79 -4.75 -12.56
N GLU A 60 5.31 -5.39 -13.62
CA GLU A 60 5.04 -4.72 -14.89
C GLU A 60 3.95 -3.65 -14.74
N GLN A 61 2.82 -4.00 -14.10
CA GLN A 61 1.74 -3.04 -13.85
C GLN A 61 2.21 -1.92 -12.92
N LEU A 62 3.02 -2.22 -11.89
CA LEU A 62 3.63 -1.19 -11.03
C LEU A 62 4.49 -0.21 -11.85
N ALA A 63 5.26 -0.72 -12.81
CA ALA A 63 6.13 0.08 -13.65
C ALA A 63 5.38 0.92 -14.70
N ASN A 64 4.22 0.45 -15.17
CA ASN A 64 3.43 1.08 -16.23
C ASN A 64 2.45 2.16 -15.72
N HIS A 65 1.99 2.07 -14.47
CA HIS A 65 1.12 3.09 -13.89
C HIS A 65 1.91 4.30 -13.41
N ARG A 66 1.39 5.51 -13.70
CA ARG A 66 1.99 6.79 -13.28
C ARG A 66 2.02 6.96 -11.76
N LYS A 67 0.93 6.60 -11.10
CA LYS A 67 0.73 6.73 -9.66
C LYS A 67 0.12 5.43 -9.13
N VAL A 68 0.74 4.87 -8.11
CA VAL A 68 0.36 3.58 -7.52
C VAL A 68 0.40 3.75 -6.02
N ALA A 69 -0.56 3.15 -5.33
CA ALA A 69 -0.42 2.88 -3.91
C ALA A 69 -0.66 1.40 -3.63
N MET A 70 0.13 0.87 -2.70
CA MET A 70 0.19 -0.54 -2.41
C MET A 70 0.29 -0.78 -0.91
N VAL A 71 -0.60 -1.63 -0.41
CA VAL A 71 -0.45 -2.21 0.93
C VAL A 71 0.45 -3.44 0.81
N THR A 72 1.54 -3.46 1.58
CA THR A 72 2.57 -4.50 1.47
C THR A 72 2.38 -5.58 2.55
N ASP A 73 2.86 -6.78 2.26
CA ASP A 73 2.97 -7.90 3.20
C ASP A 73 4.45 -8.17 3.50
N ALA A 74 4.73 -9.07 4.44
CA ALA A 74 6.10 -9.39 4.82
C ALA A 74 6.98 -10.00 3.70
N ARG A 75 6.39 -10.38 2.56
CA ARG A 75 7.10 -11.01 1.44
C ARG A 75 7.45 -10.04 0.32
N CYS A 76 6.64 -9.01 0.12
CA CYS A 76 6.87 -8.00 -0.91
C CYS A 76 6.67 -6.61 -0.31
N GLY A 77 7.74 -6.14 0.34
CA GLY A 77 7.82 -4.81 0.94
C GLY A 77 8.46 -3.78 0.02
N PRO A 78 8.77 -2.58 0.55
CA PRO A 78 9.30 -1.47 -0.23
C PRO A 78 10.62 -1.82 -0.93
N ARG A 79 11.49 -2.58 -0.27
CA ARG A 79 12.77 -3.02 -0.83
C ARG A 79 12.60 -3.93 -2.04
N GLU A 80 11.73 -4.94 -1.97
CA GLU A 80 11.51 -5.88 -3.08
C GLU A 80 10.85 -5.17 -4.26
N ILE A 81 9.88 -4.29 -3.99
CA ILE A 81 9.24 -3.43 -5.00
C ILE A 81 10.29 -2.54 -5.65
N ALA A 82 11.14 -1.90 -4.86
CA ALA A 82 12.16 -1.00 -5.36
C ALA A 82 13.18 -1.71 -6.26
N ARG A 83 13.67 -2.88 -5.83
CA ARG A 83 14.58 -3.73 -6.63
C ARG A 83 13.99 -4.05 -8.00
N GLU A 84 12.72 -4.47 -8.05
CA GLU A 84 12.05 -4.83 -9.29
C GLU A 84 11.79 -3.59 -10.20
N LEU A 85 11.48 -2.43 -9.62
CA LEU A 85 11.34 -1.19 -10.38
C LEU A 85 12.68 -0.69 -10.93
N VAL A 86 13.78 -0.79 -10.16
CA VAL A 86 15.13 -0.46 -10.64
C VAL A 86 15.51 -1.35 -11.82
N ALA A 87 15.29 -2.66 -11.71
CA ALA A 87 15.57 -3.61 -12.80
C ALA A 87 14.79 -3.29 -14.10
N ARG A 88 13.68 -2.55 -14.00
CA ARG A 88 12.86 -2.07 -15.12
C ARG A 88 13.16 -0.63 -15.54
N GLY A 89 14.29 -0.07 -15.10
CA GLY A 89 14.72 1.30 -15.44
C GLY A 89 13.91 2.40 -14.74
N LYS A 90 13.16 2.08 -13.68
CA LYS A 90 12.30 3.01 -12.94
C LYS A 90 12.92 3.50 -11.62
N GLY A 91 14.22 3.34 -11.41
CA GLY A 91 14.92 3.74 -10.19
C GLY A 91 14.84 5.24 -9.85
N HIS A 92 14.61 6.09 -10.84
CA HIS A 92 14.46 7.54 -10.67
C HIS A 92 13.09 7.97 -10.14
N ARG A 93 12.09 7.08 -10.13
CA ARG A 93 10.76 7.41 -9.60
C ARG A 93 10.85 7.65 -8.09
N LEU A 94 9.95 8.49 -7.56
CA LEU A 94 9.81 8.65 -6.12
C LEU A 94 8.93 7.53 -5.57
N MET A 95 9.31 7.03 -4.39
CA MET A 95 8.53 6.15 -3.55
C MET A 95 8.33 6.84 -2.20
N VAL A 96 7.08 6.89 -1.75
CA VAL A 96 6.74 7.39 -0.42
C VAL A 96 6.43 6.19 0.46
N ILE A 97 7.17 6.00 1.53
CA ILE A 97 7.05 4.83 2.40
C ILE A 97 6.55 5.29 3.75
N GLY A 98 5.36 4.87 4.15
CA GLY A 98 4.82 5.11 5.47
C GLY A 98 5.00 3.87 6.34
N GLU A 99 5.67 4.00 7.49
CA GLU A 99 5.83 2.96 8.52
C GLU A 99 5.02 3.32 9.74
N ASN A 100 4.37 2.33 10.36
CA ASN A 100 3.65 2.51 11.64
C ASN A 100 2.69 3.71 11.63
N LEU A 101 1.98 3.89 10.51
CA LEU A 101 1.10 5.03 10.27
C LEU A 101 0.04 5.17 11.37
N ALA A 102 -0.16 6.40 11.84
CA ALA A 102 -1.01 6.79 12.95
C ALA A 102 -0.62 6.18 14.33
N MET A 103 0.60 5.68 14.49
CA MET A 103 1.16 5.21 15.77
C MET A 103 2.23 6.17 16.30
N GLU A 104 2.64 6.03 17.56
CA GLU A 104 3.63 6.92 18.21
C GLU A 104 5.00 6.91 17.51
N ASN A 105 5.36 5.80 16.88
CA ASN A 105 6.62 5.60 16.17
C ASN A 105 6.46 5.72 14.63
N GLU A 106 5.49 6.50 14.16
CA GLU A 106 5.28 6.78 12.73
C GLU A 106 6.55 7.31 12.05
N ARG A 107 6.81 6.82 10.84
CA ARG A 107 7.85 7.35 9.95
C ARG A 107 7.33 7.45 8.53
N ILE A 108 7.66 8.55 7.85
CA ILE A 108 7.33 8.75 6.43
C ILE A 108 8.62 9.11 5.69
N HIS A 109 8.94 8.32 4.67
CA HIS A 109 10.14 8.47 3.86
C HIS A 109 9.77 8.89 2.45
N TRP A 110 10.55 9.82 1.89
CA TRP A 110 10.49 10.20 0.48
C TRP A 110 11.83 9.88 -0.15
N LEU A 111 11.87 8.84 -0.97
CA LEU A 111 13.11 8.34 -1.54
C LEU A 111 12.95 8.12 -3.04
N PRO A 112 13.98 8.39 -3.86
CA PRO A 112 14.02 7.76 -5.17
C PRO A 112 14.05 6.25 -4.98
N VAL A 113 13.35 5.52 -5.83
CA VAL A 113 13.26 4.04 -5.80
C VAL A 113 14.65 3.41 -5.71
N SER A 114 15.66 3.97 -6.40
CA SER A 114 17.04 3.47 -6.35
C SER A 114 17.74 3.59 -5.00
N ALA A 115 17.22 4.40 -4.07
CA ALA A 115 17.76 4.58 -2.72
C ALA A 115 17.03 3.76 -1.66
N VAL A 116 15.97 3.02 -2.02
CA VAL A 116 15.21 2.18 -1.10
C VAL A 116 15.95 0.86 -0.90
N ASN A 117 16.70 0.75 0.19
CA ASN A 117 17.54 -0.41 0.51
C ASN A 117 17.34 -0.95 1.95
N ALA A 118 16.64 -0.22 2.81
CA ALA A 118 16.35 -0.61 4.18
C ALA A 118 15.20 -1.61 4.28
N ASP A 119 15.08 -2.25 5.45
CA ASP A 119 13.86 -2.94 5.86
C ASP A 119 12.92 -1.93 6.53
N TYR A 120 11.62 -2.06 6.26
CA TYR A 120 10.58 -1.15 6.74
C TYR A 120 9.50 -1.91 7.49
N GLU A 121 9.13 -1.43 8.66
CA GLU A 121 8.11 -2.04 9.52
C GLU A 121 6.71 -1.63 9.09
N MET A 122 5.76 -2.57 9.14
CA MET A 122 4.31 -2.39 8.91
C MET A 122 3.98 -1.18 8.00
N ASN A 123 4.19 -1.36 6.70
CA ASN A 123 4.32 -0.24 5.78
C ASN A 123 3.25 -0.19 4.67
N ALA A 124 3.08 1.00 4.10
CA ALA A 124 2.36 1.25 2.86
C ALA A 124 3.22 2.12 1.93
N VAL A 125 3.10 1.91 0.61
CA VAL A 125 3.92 2.58 -0.42
C VAL A 125 3.12 3.14 -1.58
#